data_AF-A0A1I6UAJ4-F1
#
_entry.id   AF-A0A1I6UAJ4-F1
#
_cell.length_a   1.000
_cell.length_b   1.000
_cell.length_c   1.000
_cell.angle_alpha   90.00
_cell.angle_beta   90.00
_cell.angle_gamma   90.00
#
_symmetry.space_group_name_H-M   'P 1'
#
loop_
_entity.id
_entity.type
_entity.pdbx_description
1 polymer ?
#
loop_
_entity_poly.entity_id
_entity_poly.type
_entity_poly.pdbx_seq_one_letter_code
_entity_poly.pdbx_strand_id
1 'polypeptide(L)' 'MKKTIKRISQAIQVVLLAPIKLPGKALNILKYVAVSLGVLEAVLSDKEQEEGDGDEAAE' A
#
# COMPACT_ATOMS: atom_id res chain seq x y z
N MET A 1 3.63 -13.86 20.19
CA MET A 1 3.46 -13.93 18.71
C MET A 1 2.10 -14.51 18.26
N LYS A 2 1.65 -15.68 18.76
CA LYS A 2 0.36 -16.28 18.33
C LYS A 2 -0.89 -15.43 18.66
N LYS A 3 -0.86 -14.70 19.79
CA LYS A 3 -1.99 -13.88 20.27
C LYS A 3 -2.25 -12.67 19.36
N THR A 4 -1.18 -11.99 18.93
CA THR A 4 -1.27 -10.79 18.06
C THR A 4 -1.78 -11.15 16.67
N ILE A 5 -1.24 -12.22 16.06
CA ILE A 5 -1.69 -12.72 14.75
C ILE A 5 -3.17 -13.14 14.81
N LYS A 6 -3.60 -13.82 15.89
CA LYS A 6 -5.01 -14.20 16.09
C LYS A 6 -5.94 -12.98 16.20
N ARG A 7 -5.50 -11.90 16.84
CA ARG A 7 -6.28 -10.65 16.93
C ARG A 7 -6.41 -9.95 15.58
N ILE A 8 -5.33 -9.91 14.80
CA ILE A 8 -5.34 -9.35 13.44
C ILE A 8 -6.26 -10.19 12.53
N SER A 9 -6.14 -11.52 12.59
CA SER A 9 -6.98 -12.43 11.82
C SER A 9 -8.47 -12.28 12.15
N GLN A 10 -8.82 -12.13 13.44
CA GLN A 10 -10.20 -11.85 13.85
C GLN A 10 -10.69 -10.48 13.37
N ALA A 11 -9.86 -9.44 13.43
CA ALA A 11 -10.23 -8.13 12.93
C ALA A 11 -10.53 -8.17 11.42
N ILE A 12 -9.67 -8.83 10.64
CA ILE A 12 -9.86 -9.03 9.19
C ILE A 12 -11.14 -9.83 8.93
N GLN A 13 -11.39 -10.91 9.67
CA GLN A 13 -12.62 -11.70 9.55
C GLN A 13 -13.87 -10.86 9.82
N VAL A 14 -13.87 -10.03 10.87
CA VAL A 14 -15.01 -9.15 11.19
C VAL A 14 -15.22 -8.11 10.09
N VAL A 15 -14.16 -7.56 9.51
CA VAL A 15 -14.25 -6.63 8.37
C VAL A 15 -14.82 -7.32 7.13
N LEU A 16 -14.46 -8.58 6.86
CA LEU A 16 -14.93 -9.35 5.70
C LEU A 16 -16.36 -9.91 5.87
N LEU A 17 -16.73 -10.31 7.08
CA LEU A 17 -18.05 -10.84 7.42
C LEU A 17 -19.10 -9.74 7.67
N ALA A 18 -18.66 -8.50 7.93
CA ALA A 18 -19.59 -7.39 8.04
C ALA A 18 -20.34 -7.23 6.71
N PRO A 19 -21.66 -6.96 6.72
CA PRO A 19 -22.37 -6.57 5.51
C PRO A 19 -21.60 -5.40 4.89
N ILE A 20 -21.34 -5.44 3.57
CA ILE A 20 -20.40 -4.62 2.75
C ILE A 20 -20.40 -3.10 3.01
N LYS A 21 -21.31 -2.61 3.86
CA LYS A 21 -21.28 -1.31 4.55
C LYS A 21 -20.03 -1.17 5.43
N LEU A 22 -18.87 -1.02 4.78
CA LEU A 22 -17.67 -0.50 5.39
C LEU A 22 -18.02 0.86 6.05
N PRO A 23 -17.54 1.14 7.28
CA PRO A 23 -17.82 2.40 7.94
C PRO A 23 -17.47 3.53 6.97
N GLY A 24 -18.35 4.53 6.78
CA GLY A 24 -18.21 5.52 5.69
C GLY A 24 -16.86 6.27 5.64
N LYS A 25 -16.07 6.21 6.71
CA LYS A 25 -14.71 6.75 6.80
C LYS A 25 -13.63 5.84 6.19
N ALA A 26 -13.87 4.54 6.05
CA ALA A 26 -12.94 3.58 5.47
C ALA A 26 -12.57 3.92 4.02
N LEU A 27 -13.54 4.42 3.23
CA LEU A 27 -13.26 4.88 1.87
C LEU A 27 -12.29 6.07 1.84
N ASN A 28 -12.40 6.99 2.80
CA ASN A 28 -11.45 8.10 2.89
C ASN A 28 -10.06 7.62 3.31
N ILE A 29 -9.99 6.67 4.27
CA ILE A 29 -8.71 6.05 4.66
C ILE A 29 -8.07 5.34 3.45
N LEU A 30 -8.84 4.59 2.66
CA LEU A 30 -8.34 3.91 1.47
C LEU A 30 -7.81 4.89 0.42
N LYS A 31 -8.48 6.04 0.22
CA LYS A 31 -7.97 7.11 -0.66
C LYS A 31 -6.62 7.63 -0.20
N TYR A 32 -6.45 7.89 1.09
CA TYR A 32 -5.15 8.35 1.61
C TYR A 32 -4.07 7.27 1.46
N VAL A 33 -4.39 6.00 1.69
CA VAL A 33 -3.45 4.90 1.46
C VAL A 33 -3.07 4.81 -0.02
N ALA A 34 -4.03 4.94 -0.94
CA ALA A 34 -3.76 4.92 -2.37
C ALA A 34 -2.88 6.10 -2.82
N VAL A 35 -3.15 7.31 -2.32
CA VAL A 35 -2.29 8.48 -2.59
C VAL A 35 -0.88 8.26 -2.07
N SER A 36 -0.74 7.77 -0.82
CA SER A 36 0.58 7.49 -0.24
C SER A 36 1.34 6.41 -1.02
N LEU A 37 0.66 5.34 -1.44
CA LEU A 37 1.29 4.29 -2.25
C LEU A 37 1.68 4.79 -3.64
N GLY A 38 0.84 5.60 -4.29
CA GLY A 38 1.14 6.17 -5.60
C GLY A 38 2.32 7.15 -5.55
N VAL A 39 2.45 7.94 -4.49
CA VAL A 39 3.64 8.79 -4.28
C VAL A 39 4.88 7.94 -4.05
N LEU A 40 4.78 6.88 -3.24
CA LEU A 40 5.92 6.00 -2.96
C LEU A 40 6.39 5.27 -4.22
N GLU A 41 5.45 4.78 -5.04
CA GLU A 41 5.71 4.19 -6.36
C GLU A 41 6.41 5.19 -7.28
N ALA A 42 5.87 6.42 -7.43
CA ALA A 42 6.48 7.45 -8.26
C ALA A 42 7.92 7.78 -7.83
N VAL A 43 8.18 7.93 -6.53
CA VAL A 43 9.53 8.22 -6.02
C VAL A 43 10.50 7.04 -6.23
N LEU A 44 10.02 5.80 -6.06
CA LEU A 44 10.82 4.61 -6.33
C LEU A 44 11.13 4.46 -7.82
N SER A 45 10.14 4.72 -8.70
CA SER A 45 10.31 4.68 -10.15
C SER A 45 11.22 5.79 -10.67
N ASP A 46 11.15 7.00 -10.12
CA ASP A 46 12.09 8.09 -10.46
C ASP A 46 13.51 7.74 -10.03
N LYS A 47 13.69 7.12 -8.85
CA LYS A 47 15.01 6.66 -8.38
C LYS A 47 15.59 5.54 -9.25
N GLU A 48 14.75 4.65 -9.79
CA GLU A 48 15.19 3.64 -10.76
C GLU A 48 15.54 4.24 -12.13
N GLN A 49 14.91 5.34 -12.54
CA GLN A 49 15.27 6.06 -13.77
C GLN A 49 16.58 6.86 -13.63
N GLU A 50 16.84 7.48 -12.47
CA GLU A 50 18.09 8.21 -12.23
C GLU A 50 19.32 7.28 -12.18
N GLU A 51 19.14 5.99 -11.88
CA GLU A 51 20.24 4.99 -11.90
C GLU A 51 20.49 4.39 -13.29
N GLY A 52 19.69 4.74 -14.31
CA GLY A 52 19.75 4.17 -15.67
C GLY A 52 20.24 5.07 -16.80
N ASP A 53 20.46 6.37 -16.58
CA ASP A 53 20.85 7.34 -17.64
C ASP A 53 22.35 7.69 -17.63
N GLY A 54 23.19 6.74 -17.20
CA GLY A 54 24.62 6.98 -16.97
C GLY A 54 25.61 5.99 -17.59
N ASP A 55 25.18 5.00 -18.37
CA ASP A 55 26.12 3.99 -18.89
C ASP A 55 25.72 3.37 -20.25
N GLU A 56 25.38 4.20 -21.24
CA GLU A 56 25.22 3.75 -22.64
C GLU A 56 25.96 4.66 -23.65
N ALA A 57 27.13 5.16 -23.24
CA ALA A 57 28.05 5.89 -24.12
C ALA A 57 29.53 5.54 -23.87
N ALA A 58 29.93 4.27 -24.04
CA ALA A 58 31.27 3.90 -24.51
C ALA A 58 31.35 2.38 -24.80
N GLU A 59 31.56 2.06 -26.10
CA GLU A 59 32.09 0.82 -26.72
C GLU A 59 31.48 -0.56 -26.38
#